data_AF-A0A0A2TAZ5-F1
#
_entry.id   AF-A0A0A2TAZ5-F1
#
_cell.length_a   1.000
_cell.length_b   1.000
_cell.length_c   1.000
_cell.angle_alpha   90.00
_cell.angle_beta   90.00
_cell.angle_gamma   90.00
#
_symmetry.space_group_name_H-M   'P 1'
#
loop_
_entity.id
_entity.type
_entity.pdbx_description
1 polymer ?
#
loop_
_entity_poly.entity_id
_entity_poly.type
_entity_poly.pdbx_seq_one_letter_code
_entity_poly.pdbx_strand_id
1 'polypeptide(L)'
;MKNITLYKQLLYSIYSAKRTSAFRMLSIGKSISYLFFLMAISLLPTLLGELVGTYEGDVLSSLPLPLPISLIILYFFATGIKFVEITLLGGIGLLFAKLQSKPLNYKQTWNLSVYATTVPTLTLAIIESLGIQLPSGAMLALIGSILYLFFIIKRVPRPKVRK
;
A
#
# COMPACT_ATOMS: atom_id res chain seq x y z
N MET A 1 9.04 3.49 19.26
CA MET A 1 9.02 2.09 18.76
C MET A 1 10.24 1.87 17.87
N LYS A 2 11.38 1.45 18.42
CA LYS A 2 12.60 1.22 17.62
C LYS A 2 12.69 -0.29 17.34
N ASN A 3 12.61 -0.66 16.06
CA ASN A 3 12.86 -1.98 15.45
C ASN A 3 11.66 -2.96 15.34
N ILE A 4 10.70 -2.61 14.48
CA ILE A 4 9.70 -3.56 13.96
C ILE A 4 10.19 -4.07 12.60
N THR A 5 10.31 -5.39 12.43
CA THR A 5 10.71 -6.04 11.17
C THR A 5 9.62 -5.92 10.09
N LEU A 6 9.98 -6.01 8.81
CA LEU A 6 9.05 -5.83 7.67
C LEU A 6 7.83 -6.76 7.75
N TYR A 7 8.05 -8.03 8.05
CA TYR A 7 6.97 -9.01 8.25
C TYR A 7 5.97 -8.58 9.35
N LYS A 8 6.47 -8.08 10.49
CA LYS A 8 5.60 -7.59 11.57
C LYS A 8 4.82 -6.34 11.14
N GLN A 9 5.40 -5.48 10.31
CA GLN A 9 4.69 -4.32 9.75
C GLN A 9 3.53 -4.77 8.85
N LEU A 10 3.77 -5.77 7.99
CA LEU A 10 2.75 -6.35 7.12
C LEU A 10 1.60 -6.93 7.94
N LEU A 11 1.90 -7.84 8.88
CA LEU A 11 0.87 -8.46 9.72
C LEU A 11 0.04 -7.44 10.48
N TYR A 12 0.67 -6.42 11.08
CA TYR A 12 -0.04 -5.41 11.85
C TYR A 12 -0.87 -4.48 10.96
N SER A 13 -0.40 -4.17 9.76
CA SER A 13 -1.14 -3.34 8.80
C SER A 13 -2.45 -3.99 8.37
N ILE A 14 -2.47 -5.32 8.24
CA ILE A 14 -3.67 -6.10 7.89
C ILE A 14 -4.57 -6.28 9.12
N TYR A 15 -3.99 -6.64 10.27
CA TYR A 15 -4.77 -7.06 11.44
C TYR A 15 -5.46 -5.91 12.19
N SER A 16 -4.84 -4.73 12.29
CA SER A 16 -5.42 -3.69 13.15
C SER A 16 -4.96 -2.27 12.82
N ALA A 17 -5.89 -1.45 12.32
CA ALA A 17 -5.66 -0.01 12.16
C ALA A 17 -5.27 0.71 13.48
N LYS A 18 -5.55 0.13 14.66
CA LYS A 18 -5.08 0.71 15.93
C LYS A 18 -3.55 0.59 16.04
N ARG A 19 -2.98 -0.57 15.72
CA ARG A 19 -1.52 -0.79 15.71
C ARG A 19 -0.87 -0.02 14.56
N THR A 20 -1.50 0.02 13.38
CA THR A 20 -1.04 0.80 12.23
C THR A 20 -0.94 2.29 12.53
N SER A 21 -1.84 2.85 13.35
CA SER A 21 -1.78 4.26 13.73
C SER A 21 -0.47 4.66 14.44
N ALA A 22 0.20 3.71 15.11
CA ALA A 22 1.49 3.93 15.75
C ALA A 22 2.66 4.05 14.73
N PHE A 23 2.48 3.53 13.51
CA PHE A 23 3.48 3.59 12.44
C PHE A 23 3.71 5.01 11.91
N ARG A 24 2.85 5.96 12.28
CA ARG A 24 3.09 7.40 12.06
C ARG A 24 4.48 7.85 12.55
N MET A 25 5.02 7.21 13.59
CA MET A 25 6.29 7.57 14.22
C MET A 25 7.51 6.90 13.56
N LEU A 26 7.32 6.04 12.55
CA LEU A 26 8.43 5.40 11.84
C LEU A 26 9.18 6.41 10.95
N SER A 27 10.45 6.12 10.65
CA SER A 27 11.20 6.90 9.68
C SER A 27 10.67 6.63 8.27
N ILE A 28 10.77 7.63 7.39
CA ILE A 28 10.27 7.54 6.02
C ILE A 28 10.92 6.38 5.26
N GLY A 29 12.23 6.15 5.46
CA GLY A 29 12.97 5.06 4.81
C GLY A 29 12.47 3.67 5.17
N LYS A 30 11.92 3.46 6.38
CA LYS A 30 11.32 2.17 6.77
C LYS A 30 10.00 1.94 6.03
N SER A 31 9.19 2.98 5.91
CA SER A 31 7.94 2.93 5.14
C SER A 31 8.23 2.74 3.65
N ILE A 32 9.27 3.37 3.09
CA ILE A 32 9.69 3.17 1.69
C ILE A 32 10.16 1.73 1.48
N SER A 33 11.05 1.21 2.32
CA SER A 33 11.50 -0.18 2.23
C SER A 33 10.33 -1.17 2.34
N TYR A 34 9.36 -0.88 3.22
CA TYR A 34 8.13 -1.65 3.32
C TYR A 34 7.28 -1.58 2.05
N LEU A 35 7.17 -0.42 1.40
CA LEU A 35 6.44 -0.28 0.14
C LEU A 35 7.04 -1.19 -0.93
N PHE A 36 8.36 -1.16 -1.14
CA PHE A 36 9.03 -2.06 -2.08
C PHE A 36 8.76 -3.53 -1.75
N PHE A 37 8.86 -3.90 -0.48
CA PHE A 37 8.55 -5.26 -0.02
C PHE A 37 7.10 -5.67 -0.29
N LEU A 38 6.14 -4.77 -0.03
CA LEU A 38 4.73 -4.99 -0.32
C LEU A 38 4.49 -5.17 -1.82
N MET A 39 5.13 -4.36 -2.66
CA MET A 39 5.02 -4.47 -4.12
C MET A 39 5.57 -5.80 -4.61
N ALA A 40 6.71 -6.25 -4.08
CA ALA A 40 7.29 -7.53 -4.45
C ALA A 40 6.34 -8.69 -4.13
N ILE A 41 5.72 -8.69 -2.93
CA ILE A 41 4.74 -9.70 -2.55
C ILE A 41 3.49 -9.62 -3.41
N SER A 42 2.99 -8.41 -3.69
CA SER A 42 1.73 -8.21 -4.42
C SER A 42 1.84 -8.58 -5.90
N LEU A 43 3.05 -8.58 -6.46
CA LEU A 43 3.30 -9.01 -7.84
C LEU A 43 3.33 -10.53 -8.01
N LEU A 44 3.73 -11.29 -6.99
CA LEU A 44 3.84 -12.76 -7.09
C LEU A 44 2.56 -13.45 -7.60
N PRO A 45 1.35 -13.13 -7.08
CA PRO A 45 0.13 -13.80 -7.50
C PRO A 45 -0.22 -13.46 -8.95
N THR A 46 0.06 -12.24 -9.40
CA THR A 46 -0.10 -11.82 -10.80
C THR A 46 0.82 -12.62 -11.71
N LEU A 47 2.09 -12.76 -11.36
CA LEU A 47 3.06 -13.55 -12.14
C LEU A 47 2.65 -15.02 -12.22
N LEU A 48 2.17 -15.61 -11.12
CA LEU A 48 1.71 -16.99 -11.11
C LEU A 48 0.50 -17.20 -12.04
N GLY A 49 -0.48 -16.30 -12.02
CA GLY A 49 -1.62 -16.42 -12.93
C GLY A 49 -1.23 -16.28 -14.40
N GLU A 50 -0.24 -15.44 -14.72
CA GLU A 50 0.27 -15.27 -16.09
C GLU A 50 0.98 -16.55 -16.59
N LEU A 51 1.78 -17.20 -15.74
CA LEU A 51 2.41 -18.48 -16.06
C LEU A 51 1.40 -19.62 -16.23
N VAL A 52 0.27 -19.58 -15.51
CA VAL A 52 -0.81 -20.58 -15.59
C VAL A 52 -1.77 -20.29 -16.75
N GLY A 53 -1.67 -19.12 -17.39
CA GLY A 53 -2.49 -18.73 -18.54
C GLY A 53 -3.90 -18.25 -18.17
N THR A 54 -4.10 -17.70 -16.97
CA THR A 54 -5.42 -17.22 -16.52
C THR A 54 -5.76 -15.81 -16.98
N TYR A 55 -4.82 -15.09 -17.60
CA TYR A 55 -5.02 -13.72 -18.09
C TYR A 55 -5.04 -13.68 -19.62
N GLU A 56 -6.12 -13.14 -20.18
CA GLU A 56 -6.21 -12.79 -21.61
C GLU A 56 -5.51 -11.44 -21.85
N GLY A 57 -4.19 -11.46 -22.00
CA GLY A 57 -3.40 -10.25 -22.20
C GLY A 57 -1.97 -10.44 -21.73
N ASP A 58 -1.13 -10.98 -22.61
CA ASP A 58 0.26 -11.31 -22.32
C ASP A 58 1.12 -10.04 -22.37
N VAL A 59 1.12 -9.28 -21.28
CA VAL A 59 1.92 -8.06 -21.16
C VAL A 59 3.41 -8.40 -21.22
N LEU A 60 3.82 -9.54 -20.66
CA LEU A 60 5.21 -9.97 -20.66
C LEU A 60 5.70 -10.39 -22.04
N SER A 61 4.91 -11.08 -22.86
CA SER A 61 5.32 -11.45 -24.24
C SER A 61 5.12 -10.35 -25.27
N SER A 62 4.26 -9.37 -25.00
CA SER A 62 4.07 -8.21 -25.89
C SER A 62 5.30 -7.31 -25.97
N LEU A 63 6.16 -7.34 -24.95
CA LEU A 63 7.42 -6.61 -24.93
C LEU A 63 8.49 -7.45 -25.67
N PRO A 64 9.20 -6.89 -26.67
CA PRO A 64 10.29 -7.58 -27.38
C PRO A 64 11.57 -7.62 -26.53
N LEU A 65 11.44 -7.97 -25.25
CA LEU A 65 12.51 -8.02 -24.26
C LEU A 65 12.54 -9.41 -23.62
N PRO A 66 13.72 -9.90 -23.21
CA PRO A 66 13.80 -11.12 -22.40
C PRO A 66 12.93 -11.02 -21.14
N LEU A 67 12.20 -12.09 -20.83
CA LEU A 67 11.32 -12.20 -19.66
C LEU A 67 11.93 -11.63 -18.35
N PRO A 68 13.16 -11.99 -17.92
CA PRO A 68 13.71 -11.45 -16.68
C PRO A 68 13.86 -9.93 -16.69
N ILE A 69 14.16 -9.33 -17.85
CA ILE A 69 14.30 -7.88 -18.00
C ILE A 69 12.93 -7.21 -17.95
N SER A 70 11.94 -7.77 -18.65
CA SER A 70 10.56 -7.26 -18.64
C SER A 70 9.97 -7.21 -17.21
N LEU A 71 10.22 -8.24 -16.39
CA LEU A 71 9.77 -8.32 -15.00
C LEU A 71 10.38 -7.22 -14.11
N ILE A 72 11.67 -6.95 -14.27
CA ILE A 72 12.36 -5.90 -13.52
C ILE A 72 11.79 -4.53 -13.88
N ILE A 73 11.60 -4.28 -15.18
CA ILE A 73 11.01 -3.03 -15.69
C ILE A 73 9.60 -2.87 -15.14
N LEU A 74 8.76 -3.90 -15.26
CA LEU A 74 7.40 -3.90 -14.76
C LEU A 74 7.33 -3.61 -13.26
N TYR A 75 8.16 -4.28 -12.46
CA TYR A 75 8.24 -4.05 -11.01
C TYR A 75 8.60 -2.60 -10.68
N PHE A 76 9.58 -2.03 -11.38
CA PHE A 76 10.02 -0.65 -11.16
C PHE A 76 8.91 0.35 -11.49
N PHE A 77 8.27 0.21 -12.65
CA PHE A 77 7.16 1.08 -13.05
C PHE A 77 5.92 0.91 -12.15
N ALA A 78 5.54 -0.32 -11.82
CA ALA A 78 4.42 -0.61 -10.93
C ALA A 78 4.63 0.03 -9.55
N THR A 79 5.84 -0.10 -8.99
CA THR A 79 6.19 0.54 -7.72
C THR A 79 6.20 2.06 -7.83
N GLY A 80 6.68 2.60 -8.96
CA GLY A 80 6.66 4.04 -9.24
C GLY A 80 5.25 4.61 -9.26
N ILE A 81 4.32 3.96 -9.96
CA ILE A 81 2.90 4.35 -9.99
C ILE A 81 2.30 4.30 -8.58
N LYS A 82 2.57 3.23 -7.83
CA LYS A 82 2.11 3.11 -6.43
C LYS A 82 2.70 4.16 -5.50
N PHE A 83 3.93 4.59 -5.75
CA PHE A 83 4.53 5.69 -4.99
C PHE A 83 3.79 7.01 -5.21
N VAL A 84 3.36 7.30 -6.45
CA VAL A 84 2.55 8.49 -6.77
C VAL A 84 1.19 8.41 -6.06
N GLU A 85 0.52 7.26 -6.13
CA GLU A 85 -0.77 7.01 -5.44
C GLU A 85 -0.67 7.27 -3.93
N ILE A 86 0.37 6.74 -3.29
CA ILE A 86 0.62 6.92 -1.84
C ILE A 86 0.92 8.38 -1.50
N THR A 87 1.61 9.09 -2.38
CA THR A 87 1.93 10.50 -2.19
C THR A 87 0.67 11.36 -2.23
N LEU A 88 -0.24 11.10 -3.17
CA LEU A 88 -1.56 11.73 -3.22
C LEU A 88 -2.40 11.39 -1.98
N LEU A 89 -2.42 10.11 -1.57
CA LEU A 89 -3.07 9.67 -0.34
C LEU A 89 -2.50 10.35 0.91
N GLY A 90 -1.19 10.58 0.97
CA GLY A 90 -0.54 11.31 2.06
C GLY A 90 -1.03 12.75 2.19
N GLY A 91 -1.31 13.39 1.05
CA GLY A 91 -1.97 14.68 0.96
C GLY A 91 -3.42 14.64 1.46
N ILE A 92 -4.21 13.66 1.02
CA ILE A 92 -5.58 13.43 1.51
C ILE A 92 -5.57 13.16 3.04
N GLY A 93 -4.57 12.42 3.52
CA GLY A 93 -4.39 12.13 4.94
C GLY A 93 -4.21 13.38 5.80
N LEU A 94 -3.60 14.45 5.27
CA LEU A 94 -3.54 15.74 5.96
C LEU A 94 -4.93 16.37 6.11
N LEU A 95 -5.78 16.27 5.09
CA LEU A 95 -7.16 16.76 5.15
C LEU A 95 -7.93 16.01 6.24
N PHE A 96 -7.82 14.68 6.29
CA PHE A 96 -8.44 13.87 7.35
C PHE A 96 -7.88 14.18 8.74
N ALA A 97 -6.57 14.42 8.87
CA ALA A 97 -5.98 14.81 10.14
C ALA A 97 -6.57 16.12 10.66
N LYS A 98 -6.74 17.12 9.80
CA LYS A 98 -7.39 18.40 10.13
C LYS A 98 -8.86 18.19 10.51
N LEU A 99 -9.61 17.46 9.68
CA LEU A 99 -11.03 17.17 9.89
C LEU A 99 -11.30 16.46 11.23
N GLN A 100 -10.37 15.62 11.69
CA GLN A 100 -10.49 14.83 12.92
C GLN A 100 -9.72 15.43 14.11
N SER A 101 -9.18 16.64 13.96
CA SER A 101 -8.38 17.37 14.97
C SER A 101 -7.21 16.54 15.52
N LYS A 102 -6.49 15.85 14.63
CA LYS A 102 -5.29 15.07 14.97
C LYS A 102 -4.04 15.87 14.62
N PRO A 103 -3.05 16.01 15.53
CA PRO A 103 -1.81 16.72 15.24
C PRO A 103 -0.87 15.82 14.41
N LEU A 104 -1.18 15.66 13.12
CA LEU A 104 -0.36 14.89 12.19
C LEU A 104 0.29 15.81 11.16
N ASN A 105 1.59 15.60 10.93
CA ASN A 105 2.34 16.28 9.88
C ASN A 105 2.32 15.45 8.59
N TYR A 106 2.70 16.06 7.46
CA TYR A 106 2.69 15.37 6.16
C TYR A 106 3.50 14.08 6.15
N LYS A 107 4.69 14.09 6.74
CA LYS A 107 5.53 12.90 6.91
C LYS A 107 4.78 11.76 7.61
N GLN A 108 3.98 12.08 8.61
CA GLN A 108 3.24 11.10 9.41
C GLN A 108 2.05 10.56 8.63
N THR A 109 1.31 11.41 7.91
CA THR A 109 0.19 10.97 7.06
C THR A 109 0.66 10.16 5.86
N TRP A 110 1.78 10.54 5.25
CA TRP A 110 2.43 9.78 4.19
C TRP A 110 2.84 8.38 4.67
N ASN A 111 3.49 8.29 5.84
CA ASN A 111 3.80 6.99 6.46
C ASN A 111 2.53 6.15 6.66
N LEU A 112 1.47 6.74 7.23
CA LEU A 112 0.21 6.01 7.45
C LEU A 112 -0.44 5.57 6.13
N SER A 113 -0.28 6.34 5.05
CA SER A 113 -0.82 6.02 3.73
C SER A 113 -0.18 4.77 3.13
N VAL A 114 1.14 4.60 3.28
CA VAL A 114 1.85 3.37 2.88
C VAL A 114 1.23 2.11 3.51
N TYR A 115 0.89 2.16 4.79
CA TYR A 115 0.30 1.00 5.47
C TYR A 115 -1.21 0.89 5.21
N ALA A 116 -1.87 2.00 4.86
CA ALA A 116 -3.28 2.01 4.49
C ALA A 116 -3.52 1.29 3.15
N THR A 117 -2.56 1.35 2.23
CA THR A 117 -2.66 0.66 0.93
C THR A 117 -2.43 -0.85 1.02
N THR A 118 -1.93 -1.37 2.15
CA THR A 118 -1.58 -2.80 2.25
C THR A 118 -2.80 -3.71 2.11
N VAL A 119 -3.86 -3.45 2.88
CA VAL A 119 -5.08 -4.27 2.83
C VAL A 119 -5.68 -4.30 1.43
N PRO A 120 -6.02 -3.16 0.80
CA PRO A 120 -6.63 -3.17 -0.53
C PRO A 120 -5.71 -3.77 -1.60
N THR A 121 -4.39 -3.52 -1.55
CA THR A 121 -3.45 -4.05 -2.55
C THR A 121 -3.34 -5.57 -2.45
N LEU A 122 -3.19 -6.12 -1.23
CA LEU A 122 -3.12 -7.57 -1.04
C LEU A 122 -4.46 -8.25 -1.35
N THR A 123 -5.58 -7.65 -0.97
CA THR A 123 -6.90 -8.18 -1.31
C THR A 123 -7.08 -8.24 -2.83
N LEU A 124 -6.70 -7.18 -3.56
CA LEU A 124 -6.75 -7.17 -5.01
C LEU A 124 -5.84 -8.23 -5.62
N ALA A 125 -4.59 -8.32 -5.17
CA ALA A 125 -3.63 -9.32 -5.65
C ALA A 125 -4.14 -10.76 -5.46
N ILE A 126 -4.77 -11.06 -4.32
CA ILE A 126 -5.37 -12.38 -4.07
C ILE A 126 -6.53 -12.63 -5.02
N ILE A 127 -7.43 -11.66 -5.21
CA ILE A 127 -8.60 -11.83 -6.09
C ILE A 127 -8.16 -12.04 -7.54
N GLU A 128 -7.24 -11.22 -8.04
CA GLU A 128 -6.70 -11.35 -9.39
C GLU A 128 -6.01 -12.70 -9.59
N SER A 129 -5.28 -13.19 -8.57
CA SER A 129 -4.63 -14.51 -8.64
C SER A 129 -5.59 -15.69 -8.77
N LEU A 130 -6.86 -15.51 -8.38
CA LEU A 130 -7.92 -16.50 -8.58
C LEU A 130 -8.50 -16.45 -10.01
N GLY A 131 -7.93 -15.64 -10.90
CA GLY A 131 -8.43 -15.40 -12.25
C GLY A 131 -9.64 -14.45 -12.29
N ILE A 132 -10.00 -13.83 -11.16
CA ILE A 132 -11.13 -12.90 -11.10
C ILE A 132 -10.63 -11.52 -11.52
N GLN A 133 -10.96 -11.12 -12.75
CA GLN A 133 -10.68 -9.78 -13.24
C GLN A 133 -11.68 -8.81 -12.63
N LEU A 134 -11.21 -7.91 -11.76
CA LEU A 134 -12.03 -6.82 -11.22
C LEU A 134 -12.00 -5.64 -12.18
N PRO A 135 -13.13 -5.30 -12.83
CA PRO A 135 -13.23 -4.07 -13.59
C PRO A 135 -12.88 -2.90 -12.67
N SER A 136 -11.97 -2.03 -13.10
CA SER A 136 -11.49 -0.90 -12.29
C SER A 136 -10.86 -1.28 -10.92
N GLY A 137 -10.24 -2.45 -10.80
CA GLY A 137 -9.60 -2.93 -9.56
C GLY A 137 -8.68 -1.92 -8.88
N ALA A 138 -7.90 -1.16 -9.67
CA ALA A 138 -7.06 -0.08 -9.15
C ALA A 138 -7.86 1.04 -8.44
N MET A 139 -9.03 1.42 -8.98
CA MET A 139 -9.89 2.44 -8.37
C MET A 139 -10.52 1.92 -7.08
N LEU A 140 -10.95 0.65 -7.06
CA LEU A 140 -11.46 0.00 -5.86
C LEU A 140 -10.40 -0.06 -4.76
N ALA A 141 -9.16 -0.39 -5.12
CA ALA A 141 -8.04 -0.40 -4.19
C ALA A 141 -7.72 1.00 -3.65
N LEU A 142 -7.82 2.05 -4.49
CA LEU A 142 -7.66 3.43 -4.08
C LEU A 142 -8.74 3.86 -3.09
N ILE A 143 -10.02 3.58 -3.38
CA ILE A 143 -11.14 3.87 -2.47
C ILE A 143 -10.95 3.13 -1.15
N GLY A 144 -10.61 1.84 -1.20
CA GLY A 144 -10.31 1.03 -0.02
C GLY A 144 -9.18 1.65 0.83
N SER A 145 -8.14 2.16 0.17
CA SER A 145 -7.01 2.83 0.83
C SER A 145 -7.43 4.13 1.52
N ILE A 146 -8.26 4.95 0.86
CA ILE A 146 -8.80 6.19 1.44
C ILE A 146 -9.63 5.87 2.69
N LEU A 147 -10.55 4.91 2.59
CA LEU A 147 -11.41 4.50 3.70
C LEU A 147 -10.58 3.96 4.87
N TYR A 148 -9.60 3.09 4.59
CA TYR A 148 -8.76 2.53 5.64
C TYR A 148 -7.87 3.59 6.29
N LEU A 149 -7.32 4.53 5.51
CA LEU A 149 -6.56 5.68 6.01
C LEU A 149 -7.42 6.54 6.96
N PHE A 150 -8.68 6.81 6.60
CA PHE A 150 -9.61 7.53 7.46
C PHE A 150 -9.78 6.83 8.82
N PHE A 151 -9.96 5.51 8.84
CA PHE A 151 -10.08 4.73 10.06
C PHE A 151 -8.79 4.69 10.89
N ILE A 152 -7.62 4.58 10.25
CA ILE A 152 -6.31 4.63 10.91
C ILE A 152 -6.13 5.96 11.63
N ILE A 153 -6.38 7.08 10.95
CA ILE A 153 -6.24 8.43 11.52
C ILE A 153 -7.20 8.61 12.70
N LYS A 154 -8.43 8.09 12.61
CA LYS A 154 -9.41 8.14 13.71
C LYS A 154 -8.88 7.53 15.00
N ARG A 155 -8.08 6.46 14.89
CA ARG A 155 -7.48 5.72 16.01
C ARG A 155 -6.20 6.35 16.56
N VAL A 156 -5.65 7.40 15.94
CA VAL A 156 -4.49 8.14 16.47
C VAL A 156 -4.87 8.81 17.80
N PRO A 157 -4.09 8.66 18.88
CA PRO A 157 -4.38 9.30 20.15
C PRO A 157 -4.32 10.82 20.04
N ARG A 158 -5.29 11.51 20.67
CA ARG A 158 -5.28 12.97 20.79
C ARG A 158 -4.21 13.39 21.81
N PRO A 159 -3.51 14.51 21.59
CA PRO A 159 -2.59 15.05 22.59
C PRO A 159 -3.36 15.32 23.88
N LYS A 160 -2.86 14.82 25.02
CA LYS A 160 -3.42 15.17 26.33
C LYS A 160 -3.21 16.66 26.53
N VAL A 161 -4.30 17.42 26.71
CA VAL A 161 -4.21 18.80 27.18
C VAL A 161 -3.58 18.75 28.55
N ARG A 162 -2.38 19.33 28.69
CA ARG A 162 -1.72 19.49 29.99
C ARG A 162 -2.51 20.58 30.71
N LYS A 163 -3.43 20.17 31.60
CA LYS A 163 -4.06 21.09 32.56
C LYS A 163 -3.01 21.57 33.55
#